data_AF-A0A6A6TCQ0-F1
#
_entry.id   AF-A0A6A6TCQ0-F1
#
_cell.length_a   1.000
_cell.length_b   1.000
_cell.length_c   1.000
_cell.angle_alpha   90.00
_cell.angle_beta   90.00
_cell.angle_gamma   90.00
#
_symmetry.space_group_name_H-M   'P 1'
#
loop_
_entity.id
_entity.type
_entity.pdbx_description
1 polymer ?
#
loop_
_entity_poly.entity_id
_entity_poly.type
_entity_poly.pdbx_seq_one_letter_code
_entity_poly.pdbx_strand_id
1 'polypeptide(L)'
;MELLALPPEIFGLIVHEFVENVGVVQAMQYGQVCSTFSRAIKYEVFAKQPLSAFEDKQSQKEQTRKALLLCSNIHLYLYYRTKSLLDSNSLLPDQINKVVNFLYENQEEPRRKDRDFILGKVCTTAAPRAYHVLINGDHYPYYESSDAENLIAAASAYGDTKMLLKVLEEFPETFEKESFGFGNPVTHAVERGDMSYFKLILDHLWKDLGRNSRGYLSPPEELLSEPIITAIRQGNTHMTRLLMTQYQKSYKSIPKCRYSHWLSTSVANDNVEVARLILALKVKSEPRVALDTFRTACRKDNEEMIRALVGTGRLSANKAFKNECPLTLAIHYGKIEVIKAVLEAGAHPDGPHPGVRKFPSKEWVTPLFKAIAQGDIDAVNLLLQCGADAEKRSEYKIVCSRGIHPRLSPLIYALKLGSRNIYDVLREAKMKKNGHDVETYEEARANLIPAQNK
;
A
#
# COMPACT_ATOMS: atom_id res chain seq x y z
N MET A 1 -12.21 -14.61 -48.16
CA MET A 1 -10.81 -14.89 -47.81
C MET A 1 -10.66 -14.60 -46.33
N GLU A 2 -10.16 -15.56 -45.55
CA GLU A 2 -9.80 -15.27 -44.16
C GLU A 2 -8.70 -14.21 -44.18
N LEU A 3 -8.84 -13.15 -43.38
CA LEU A 3 -7.90 -12.02 -43.33
C LEU A 3 -6.44 -12.46 -43.10
N LEU A 4 -6.26 -13.61 -42.45
CA LEU A 4 -4.97 -14.24 -42.16
C LEU A 4 -4.36 -15.02 -43.33
N ALA A 5 -5.13 -15.27 -44.40
CA ALA A 5 -4.66 -15.93 -45.62
C ALA A 5 -3.99 -14.95 -46.60
N LEU A 6 -3.99 -13.65 -46.28
CA LEU A 6 -3.33 -12.62 -47.08
C LEU A 6 -1.80 -12.64 -46.86
N PRO A 7 -1.01 -12.21 -47.86
CA PRO A 7 0.42 -12.00 -47.68
C PRO A 7 0.71 -11.06 -46.49
N PRO A 8 1.77 -11.31 -45.68
CA PRO A 8 2.10 -10.51 -44.50
C PRO A 8 2.20 -9.00 -44.75
N GLU A 9 2.65 -8.61 -45.94
CA GLU A 9 2.79 -7.21 -46.36
C GLU A 9 1.41 -6.55 -46.52
N ILE A 10 0.49 -7.21 -47.23
CA ILE A 10 -0.88 -6.73 -47.43
C ILE A 10 -1.63 -6.70 -46.11
N PHE A 11 -1.47 -7.74 -45.30
CA PHE A 11 -2.04 -7.80 -43.96
C PHE A 11 -1.52 -6.65 -43.08
N GLY A 12 -0.22 -6.36 -43.15
CA GLY A 12 0.41 -5.23 -42.44
C GLY A 12 -0.16 -3.88 -42.88
N LEU A 13 -0.39 -3.67 -44.17
CA LEU A 13 -1.03 -2.45 -44.69
C LEU A 13 -2.47 -2.30 -44.20
N ILE A 14 -3.23 -3.39 -44.18
CA ILE A 14 -4.60 -3.38 -43.65
C ILE A 14 -4.60 -3.01 -42.16
N VAL A 15 -3.67 -3.56 -41.37
CA VAL A 15 -3.55 -3.22 -39.95
C VAL A 15 -3.15 -1.76 -39.75
N HIS A 16 -2.22 -1.25 -40.56
CA HIS A 16 -1.81 0.16 -40.55
C HIS A 16 -3.01 1.09 -40.80
N GLU A 17 -3.69 0.89 -41.94
CA GLU A 17 -4.87 1.68 -42.31
C GLU A 17 -5.99 1.58 -41.27
N PHE A 18 -6.17 0.40 -40.67
CA PHE A 18 -7.12 0.22 -39.59
C PHE A 18 -6.75 1.06 -38.36
N VAL A 19 -5.50 1.01 -37.90
CA VAL A 19 -5.03 1.76 -36.72
C VAL A 19 -5.11 3.27 -36.94
N GLU A 20 -4.76 3.76 -38.13
CA GLU A 20 -4.89 5.18 -38.50
C GLU A 20 -6.35 5.65 -38.43
N ASN A 21 -7.29 4.84 -38.95
CA ASN A 21 -8.70 5.21 -39.02
C ASN A 21 -9.42 5.17 -37.67
N VAL A 22 -9.16 4.16 -36.82
CA VAL A 22 -9.86 4.02 -35.52
C VAL A 22 -9.08 4.63 -34.35
N GLY A 23 -7.78 4.88 -34.53
CA GLY A 23 -6.87 5.34 -33.48
C GLY A 23 -6.36 4.22 -32.55
N VAL A 24 -5.23 4.50 -31.89
CA VAL A 24 -4.46 3.52 -31.09
C VAL A 24 -5.25 2.87 -29.96
N VAL A 25 -6.15 3.62 -29.29
CA VAL A 25 -6.95 3.10 -28.16
C VAL A 25 -8.01 2.12 -28.64
N GLN A 26 -8.74 2.48 -29.69
CA GLN A 26 -9.81 1.65 -30.20
C GLN A 26 -9.25 0.42 -30.92
N ALA A 27 -8.17 0.56 -31.71
CA ALA A 27 -7.52 -0.57 -32.37
C ALA A 27 -7.10 -1.67 -31.38
N MET A 28 -6.55 -1.28 -30.22
CA MET A 28 -6.13 -2.23 -29.18
C MET A 28 -7.28 -3.03 -28.55
N GLN A 29 -8.52 -2.52 -28.59
CA GLN A 29 -9.71 -3.25 -28.12
C GLN A 29 -10.11 -4.37 -29.10
N TYR A 30 -9.92 -4.16 -30.40
CA TYR A 30 -10.19 -5.17 -31.43
C TYR A 30 -9.14 -6.30 -31.47
N GLY A 31 -8.00 -6.15 -30.81
CA GLY A 31 -6.97 -7.17 -30.69
C GLY A 31 -7.37 -8.42 -29.89
N GLN A 32 -8.60 -8.51 -29.38
CA GLN A 32 -9.13 -9.68 -28.65
C GLN A 32 -9.65 -10.80 -29.56
N VAL A 33 -9.79 -10.54 -30.86
CA VAL A 33 -10.41 -11.48 -31.82
C VAL A 33 -9.50 -12.66 -32.17
N CYS A 34 -8.19 -12.43 -32.32
CA CYS A 34 -7.20 -13.47 -32.67
C CYS A 34 -5.79 -13.05 -32.24
N SER A 35 -4.95 -14.01 -31.82
CA SER A 35 -3.57 -13.77 -31.38
C SER A 35 -2.66 -13.17 -32.47
N THR A 36 -2.79 -13.61 -33.73
CA THR A 36 -2.03 -13.09 -34.86
C THR A 36 -2.38 -11.63 -35.13
N PHE A 37 -3.67 -11.31 -35.16
CA PHE A 37 -4.15 -9.93 -35.34
C PHE A 37 -3.77 -9.04 -34.15
N SER A 38 -3.88 -9.55 -32.92
CA SER A 38 -3.41 -8.89 -31.70
C SER A 38 -1.93 -8.51 -31.79
N ARG A 39 -1.08 -9.42 -32.29
CA ARG A 39 0.35 -9.18 -32.45
C ARG A 39 0.64 -8.13 -33.52
N ALA A 40 -0.09 -8.16 -34.63
CA ALA A 40 0.03 -7.16 -35.69
C ALA A 40 -0.39 -5.77 -35.21
N ILE A 41 -1.52 -5.65 -34.51
CA ILE A 41 -1.97 -4.39 -33.92
C ILE A 41 -0.94 -3.86 -32.92
N LYS A 42 -0.45 -4.71 -32.00
CA LYS A 42 0.58 -4.29 -31.03
C LYS A 42 1.85 -3.80 -31.72
N TYR A 43 2.30 -4.49 -32.76
CA TYR A 43 3.45 -4.07 -33.53
C TYR A 43 3.18 -2.72 -34.22
N GLU A 44 2.05 -2.56 -34.89
CA GLU A 44 1.70 -1.30 -35.55
C GLU A 44 1.62 -0.13 -34.53
N VAL A 45 0.88 -0.33 -33.44
CA VAL A 45 0.67 0.69 -32.41
C VAL A 45 1.96 1.07 -31.69
N PHE A 46 2.80 0.12 -31.26
CA PHE A 46 3.95 0.45 -30.44
C PHE A 46 5.28 0.56 -31.21
N ALA A 47 5.37 -0.01 -32.42
CA ALA A 47 6.58 0.04 -33.23
C ALA A 47 6.53 1.10 -34.33
N LYS A 48 5.35 1.54 -34.79
CA LYS A 48 5.25 2.45 -35.94
C LYS A 48 4.54 3.77 -35.68
N GLN A 49 3.59 3.81 -34.76
CA GLN A 49 2.91 5.06 -34.43
C GLN A 49 3.84 6.04 -33.69
N PRO A 50 3.81 7.34 -34.00
CA PRO A 50 4.59 8.34 -33.29
C PRO A 50 4.13 8.49 -31.83
N LEU A 51 4.98 9.04 -30.97
CA LEU A 51 4.65 9.33 -29.57
C LEU A 51 3.43 10.27 -29.46
N SER A 52 3.27 11.19 -30.41
CA SER A 52 2.12 12.08 -30.50
C SER A 52 0.78 11.35 -30.65
N ALA A 53 0.76 10.11 -31.14
CA ALA A 53 -0.46 9.29 -31.22
C ALA A 53 -1.00 8.92 -29.82
N PHE A 54 -0.14 8.95 -28.80
CA PHE A 54 -0.48 8.70 -27.40
C PHE A 54 -0.81 9.98 -26.60
N GLU A 55 -0.83 11.14 -27.27
CA GLU A 55 -1.22 12.41 -26.69
C GLU A 55 -2.56 12.89 -27.25
N ASP A 56 -3.30 13.65 -26.46
CA ASP A 56 -4.57 14.30 -26.81
C ASP A 56 -4.72 15.61 -26.04
N LYS A 57 -4.60 16.73 -26.77
CA LYS A 57 -4.70 18.08 -26.18
C LYS A 57 -6.14 18.59 -26.07
N GLN A 58 -7.13 17.88 -26.63
CA GLN A 58 -8.51 18.34 -26.77
C GLN A 58 -9.45 17.70 -25.74
N SER A 59 -9.20 16.45 -25.35
CA SER A 59 -10.06 15.70 -24.43
C SER A 59 -9.27 15.09 -23.28
N GLN A 60 -9.54 15.55 -22.06
CA GLN A 60 -8.91 14.99 -20.84
C GLN A 60 -9.22 13.49 -20.66
N LYS A 61 -10.44 13.06 -21.04
CA LYS A 61 -10.84 11.65 -20.98
C LYS A 61 -10.02 10.79 -21.94
N GLU A 62 -9.81 11.28 -23.16
CA GLU A 62 -9.08 10.51 -24.18
C GLU A 62 -7.58 10.52 -23.91
N GLN A 63 -7.01 11.66 -23.45
CA GLN A 63 -5.64 11.75 -22.94
C GLN A 63 -5.38 10.70 -21.86
N THR A 64 -6.32 10.54 -20.91
CA THR A 64 -6.18 9.55 -19.83
C THR A 64 -6.15 8.12 -20.37
N ARG A 65 -6.97 7.79 -21.38
CA ARG A 65 -7.01 6.46 -21.98
C ARG A 65 -5.74 6.15 -22.78
N LYS A 66 -5.25 7.11 -23.57
CA LYS A 66 -4.00 6.96 -24.33
C LYS A 66 -2.77 6.84 -23.41
N ALA A 67 -2.69 7.66 -22.37
CA ALA A 67 -1.64 7.56 -21.35
C ALA A 67 -1.67 6.19 -20.67
N LEU A 68 -2.85 5.71 -20.26
CA LEU A 68 -3.00 4.39 -19.65
C LEU A 68 -2.60 3.26 -20.61
N LEU A 69 -2.94 3.37 -21.89
CA LEU A 69 -2.56 2.41 -22.92
C LEU A 69 -1.04 2.30 -23.05
N LEU A 70 -0.35 3.44 -23.15
CA LEU A 70 1.10 3.49 -23.25
C LEU A 70 1.75 2.96 -21.96
N CYS A 71 1.36 3.47 -20.78
CA CYS A 71 1.87 3.02 -19.48
C CYS A 71 1.78 1.51 -19.30
N SER A 72 0.63 0.92 -19.63
CA SER A 72 0.38 -0.52 -19.43
C SER A 72 1.20 -1.41 -20.37
N ASN A 73 1.69 -0.86 -21.48
CA ASN A 73 2.42 -1.58 -22.54
C ASN A 73 3.80 -0.99 -22.82
N ILE A 74 4.34 -0.18 -21.92
CA ILE A 74 5.56 0.58 -22.16
C ILE A 74 6.79 -0.33 -22.37
N HIS A 75 6.79 -1.51 -21.78
CA HIS A 75 7.80 -2.54 -22.04
C HIS A 75 7.83 -2.98 -23.51
N LEU A 76 6.66 -3.11 -24.16
CA LEU A 76 6.57 -3.42 -25.60
C LEU A 76 7.01 -2.23 -26.45
N TYR A 77 6.61 -1.01 -26.06
CA TYR A 77 7.06 0.21 -26.71
C TYR A 77 8.59 0.30 -26.70
N LEU A 78 9.23 0.14 -25.54
CA LEU A 78 10.69 0.08 -25.42
C LEU A 78 11.31 -1.05 -26.24
N TYR A 79 10.72 -2.24 -26.21
CA TYR A 79 11.20 -3.40 -26.97
C TYR A 79 11.27 -3.11 -28.48
N TYR A 80 10.30 -2.38 -29.03
CA TYR A 80 10.34 -1.98 -30.43
C TYR A 80 11.25 -0.77 -30.67
N ARG A 81 11.24 0.21 -29.76
CA ARG A 81 12.01 1.46 -29.90
C ARG A 81 13.52 1.29 -29.78
N THR A 82 13.96 0.26 -29.07
CA THR A 82 15.36 -0.21 -29.05
C THR A 82 15.84 -0.75 -30.40
N LYS A 83 14.92 -1.20 -31.27
CA LYS A 83 15.22 -1.67 -32.64
C LYS A 83 15.07 -0.56 -33.67
N SER A 84 14.15 0.38 -33.45
CA SER A 84 13.91 1.55 -34.30
C SER A 84 13.34 2.70 -33.48
N LEU A 85 14.13 3.78 -33.32
CA LEU A 85 13.81 4.90 -32.43
C LEU A 85 12.57 5.71 -32.84
N LEU A 86 12.34 5.88 -34.15
CA LEU A 86 11.37 6.85 -34.70
C LEU A 86 11.53 8.23 -34.06
N ASP A 87 10.53 8.71 -33.33
CA ASP A 87 10.44 10.00 -32.65
C ASP A 87 10.66 9.91 -31.13
N SER A 88 11.08 8.75 -30.62
CA SER A 88 11.40 8.55 -29.20
C SER A 88 12.77 9.09 -28.85
N ASN A 89 12.90 9.63 -27.63
CA ASN A 89 14.19 9.95 -27.02
C ASN A 89 15.10 8.70 -26.95
N SER A 90 16.38 8.84 -27.32
CA SER A 90 17.32 7.71 -27.45
C SER A 90 17.96 7.27 -26.14
N LEU A 91 17.94 8.10 -25.08
CA LEU A 91 18.66 7.87 -23.82
C LEU A 91 18.40 6.47 -23.24
N LEU A 92 17.14 6.12 -23.04
CA LEU A 92 16.76 4.83 -22.43
C LEU A 92 16.91 3.66 -23.42
N PRO A 93 16.49 3.74 -24.70
CA PRO A 93 16.80 2.72 -25.70
C PRO A 93 18.30 2.39 -25.85
N ASP A 94 19.17 3.40 -25.83
CA ASP A 94 20.62 3.24 -25.93
C ASP A 94 21.18 2.53 -24.68
N GLN A 95 20.74 2.94 -23.49
CA GLN A 95 21.09 2.26 -22.23
C GLN A 95 20.61 0.79 -22.21
N ILE A 96 19.38 0.52 -22.67
CA ILE A 96 18.86 -0.84 -22.77
C ILE A 96 19.73 -1.67 -23.73
N ASN A 97 20.08 -1.14 -24.90
CA ASN A 97 20.91 -1.86 -25.86
C ASN A 97 22.31 -2.16 -25.31
N LYS A 98 22.95 -1.20 -24.60
CA LYS A 98 24.23 -1.44 -23.92
C LYS A 98 24.15 -2.59 -22.93
N VAL A 99 23.16 -2.55 -22.04
CA VAL A 99 22.93 -3.60 -21.03
C VAL A 99 22.65 -4.95 -21.68
N VAL A 100 21.78 -4.99 -22.71
CA VAL A 100 21.41 -6.24 -23.39
C VAL A 100 22.62 -6.85 -24.10
N ASN A 101 23.45 -6.05 -24.75
CA ASN A 101 24.66 -6.54 -25.41
C ASN A 101 25.64 -7.12 -24.38
N PHE A 102 25.88 -6.40 -23.28
CA PHE A 102 26.74 -6.90 -22.20
C PHE A 102 26.25 -8.23 -21.64
N LEU A 103 24.97 -8.33 -21.27
CA LEU A 103 24.39 -9.55 -20.70
C LEU A 103 24.39 -10.72 -21.70
N TYR A 104 24.24 -10.43 -23.00
CA TYR A 104 24.27 -11.43 -24.06
C TYR A 104 25.69 -11.96 -24.32
N GLU A 105 26.68 -11.08 -24.41
CA GLU A 105 28.08 -11.43 -24.67
C GLU A 105 28.72 -12.20 -23.51
N ASN A 106 28.24 -11.98 -22.27
CA ASN A 106 28.75 -12.65 -21.07
C ASN A 106 28.02 -13.96 -20.72
N GLN A 107 27.12 -14.46 -21.57
CA GLN A 107 26.52 -15.78 -21.39
C GLN A 107 27.52 -16.91 -21.70
N GLU A 108 27.37 -18.05 -21.03
CA GLU A 108 28.23 -19.22 -21.28
C GLU A 108 28.02 -19.79 -22.70
N GLU A 109 26.76 -19.86 -23.18
CA GLU A 109 26.42 -20.39 -24.51
C GLU A 109 25.29 -19.55 -25.18
N PRO A 110 25.60 -18.39 -25.78
CA PRO A 110 24.60 -17.49 -26.31
C PRO A 110 23.96 -18.00 -27.61
N ARG A 111 22.63 -18.11 -27.65
CA ARG A 111 21.86 -18.36 -28.88
C ARG A 111 21.11 -17.08 -29.27
N ARG A 112 20.85 -16.90 -30.57
CA ARG A 112 20.13 -15.72 -31.08
C ARG A 112 18.79 -15.44 -30.37
N LYS A 113 18.05 -16.50 -29.98
CA LYS A 113 16.79 -16.37 -29.23
C LYS A 113 16.97 -15.81 -27.82
N ASP A 114 18.15 -16.01 -27.22
CA ASP A 114 18.46 -15.53 -25.87
C ASP A 114 18.59 -14.00 -25.86
N ARG A 115 19.09 -13.37 -26.93
CA ARG A 115 19.13 -11.90 -27.05
C ARG A 115 17.74 -11.26 -26.98
N ASP A 116 16.77 -11.80 -27.73
CA ASP A 116 15.40 -11.29 -27.70
C ASP A 116 14.72 -11.51 -26.33
N PHE A 117 15.05 -12.61 -25.65
CA PHE A 117 14.58 -12.89 -24.29
C PHE A 117 15.16 -11.90 -23.27
N ILE A 118 16.48 -11.66 -23.31
CA ILE A 118 17.17 -10.69 -22.46
C ILE A 118 16.59 -9.29 -22.70
N LEU A 119 16.44 -8.88 -23.98
CA LEU A 119 15.84 -7.60 -24.33
C LEU A 119 14.43 -7.44 -23.73
N GLY A 120 13.57 -8.45 -23.87
CA GLY A 120 12.23 -8.44 -23.28
C GLY A 120 12.25 -8.27 -21.75
N LYS A 121 13.17 -8.96 -21.06
CA LYS A 121 13.34 -8.84 -19.60
C LYS A 121 13.84 -7.44 -19.21
N VAL A 122 14.89 -6.94 -19.85
CA VAL A 122 15.47 -5.62 -19.58
C VAL A 122 14.45 -4.50 -19.83
N CYS A 123 13.67 -4.57 -20.93
CA CYS A 123 12.58 -3.63 -21.18
C CYS A 123 11.47 -3.69 -20.11
N THR A 124 11.18 -4.88 -19.56
CA THR A 124 10.23 -5.02 -18.45
C THR A 124 10.77 -4.40 -17.17
N THR A 125 12.06 -4.57 -16.88
CA THR A 125 12.75 -3.91 -15.75
C THR A 125 12.72 -2.39 -15.88
N ALA A 126 12.93 -1.86 -17.09
CA ALA A 126 12.95 -0.41 -17.30
C ALA A 126 11.55 0.24 -17.33
N ALA A 127 10.51 -0.56 -17.59
CA ALA A 127 9.14 -0.09 -17.80
C ALA A 127 8.59 0.86 -16.71
N PRO A 128 8.75 0.60 -15.40
CA PRO A 128 8.17 1.46 -14.36
C PRO A 128 8.70 2.91 -14.38
N ARG A 129 9.93 3.12 -14.88
CA ARG A 129 10.58 4.44 -14.92
C ARG A 129 10.55 5.05 -16.33
N ALA A 130 10.34 4.23 -17.35
CA ALA A 130 10.34 4.63 -18.75
C ALA A 130 9.34 5.74 -19.09
N TYR A 131 8.15 5.74 -18.50
CA TYR A 131 7.11 6.72 -18.85
C TYR A 131 7.55 8.15 -18.52
N HIS A 132 8.26 8.32 -17.40
CA HIS A 132 8.81 9.61 -17.01
C HIS A 132 9.88 10.10 -18.00
N VAL A 133 10.71 9.19 -18.52
CA VAL A 133 11.74 9.49 -19.53
C VAL A 133 11.11 9.89 -20.85
N LEU A 134 10.10 9.16 -21.32
CA LEU A 134 9.46 9.40 -22.61
C LEU A 134 8.77 10.77 -22.68
N ILE A 135 8.22 11.25 -21.57
CA ILE A 135 7.45 12.50 -21.55
C ILE A 135 8.29 13.71 -21.13
N ASN A 136 9.30 13.53 -20.27
CA ASN A 136 10.05 14.64 -19.68
C ASN A 136 11.52 14.69 -20.12
N GLY A 137 11.92 13.89 -21.11
CA GLY A 137 13.31 13.59 -21.45
C GLY A 137 14.22 14.79 -21.71
N ASP A 138 13.69 15.92 -22.19
CA ASP A 138 14.51 17.09 -22.53
C ASP A 138 14.81 18.02 -21.34
N HIS A 139 14.15 17.84 -20.19
CA HIS A 139 14.23 18.76 -19.05
C HIS A 139 14.87 18.14 -17.79
N TYR A 140 15.49 16.96 -17.89
CA TYR A 140 15.98 16.22 -16.71
C TYR A 140 17.50 15.93 -16.72
N PRO A 141 18.38 16.95 -16.64
CA PRO A 141 19.84 16.78 -16.76
C PRO A 141 20.58 16.29 -15.49
N TYR A 142 19.91 15.85 -14.41
CA TYR A 142 20.58 15.66 -13.10
C TYR A 142 20.70 14.21 -12.58
N TYR A 143 20.30 13.18 -13.33
CA TYR A 143 20.30 11.80 -12.82
C TYR A 143 20.67 10.74 -13.87
N GLU A 144 21.69 10.98 -14.70
CA GLU A 144 22.27 9.86 -15.45
C GLU A 144 22.99 8.91 -14.48
N SER A 145 22.58 7.64 -14.51
CA SER A 145 23.26 6.56 -13.81
C SER A 145 24.49 6.12 -14.58
N SER A 146 25.54 5.74 -13.87
CA SER A 146 26.75 5.21 -14.51
C SER A 146 26.44 3.90 -15.23
N ASP A 147 27.29 3.52 -16.19
CA ASP A 147 27.17 2.22 -16.86
C ASP A 147 27.25 1.07 -15.83
N ALA A 148 28.06 1.22 -14.78
CA ALA A 148 28.13 0.28 -13.65
C ALA A 148 26.80 0.15 -12.90
N GLU A 149 26.17 1.26 -12.49
CA GLU A 149 24.88 1.25 -11.79
C GLU A 149 23.78 0.60 -12.64
N ASN A 150 23.76 0.90 -13.95
CA ASN A 150 22.79 0.34 -14.89
C ASN A 150 23.00 -1.17 -15.05
N LEU A 151 24.23 -1.63 -15.24
CA LEU A 151 24.55 -3.04 -15.40
C LEU A 151 24.29 -3.83 -14.12
N ILE A 152 24.67 -3.32 -12.95
CA ILE A 152 24.38 -3.96 -11.65
C ILE A 152 22.87 -4.09 -11.45
N ALA A 153 22.10 -3.02 -11.65
CA ALA A 153 20.65 -3.05 -11.50
C ALA A 153 19.95 -3.97 -12.50
N ALA A 154 20.36 -3.96 -13.77
CA ALA A 154 19.78 -4.83 -14.78
C ALA A 154 20.16 -6.29 -14.60
N ALA A 155 21.41 -6.60 -14.24
CA ALA A 155 21.84 -7.96 -13.89
C ALA A 155 21.10 -8.45 -12.63
N SER A 156 20.86 -7.56 -11.67
CA SER A 156 20.03 -7.81 -10.48
C SER A 156 18.61 -8.23 -10.83
N ALA A 157 17.99 -7.51 -11.77
CA ALA A 157 16.66 -7.83 -12.25
C ALA A 157 16.61 -9.08 -13.14
N TYR A 158 17.65 -9.32 -13.94
CA TYR A 158 17.79 -10.52 -14.75
C TYR A 158 17.88 -11.76 -13.86
N GLY A 159 18.64 -11.64 -12.76
CA GLY A 159 18.62 -12.59 -11.66
C GLY A 159 19.38 -13.88 -11.90
N ASP A 160 20.41 -13.83 -12.72
CA ASP A 160 21.42 -14.89 -12.82
C ASP A 160 22.57 -14.55 -11.85
N THR A 161 22.80 -15.40 -10.85
CA THR A 161 23.85 -15.23 -9.85
C THR A 161 25.24 -15.20 -10.46
N LYS A 162 25.51 -16.03 -11.48
CA LYS A 162 26.82 -16.04 -12.16
C LYS A 162 27.04 -14.75 -12.91
N MET A 163 26.02 -14.27 -13.63
CA MET A 163 26.07 -13.00 -14.34
C MET A 163 26.28 -11.83 -13.38
N LEU A 164 25.57 -11.80 -12.26
CA LEU A 164 25.76 -10.78 -11.23
C LEU A 164 27.21 -10.78 -10.71
N LEU A 165 27.77 -11.96 -10.39
CA LEU A 165 29.16 -12.07 -9.93
C LEU A 165 30.14 -11.47 -10.96
N LYS A 166 29.99 -11.80 -12.25
CA LYS A 166 30.81 -11.22 -13.32
C LYS A 166 30.71 -9.69 -13.35
N VAL A 167 29.49 -9.14 -13.26
CA VAL A 167 29.28 -7.68 -13.24
C VAL A 167 29.94 -7.05 -12.01
N LEU A 168 29.83 -7.65 -10.83
CA LEU A 168 30.45 -7.14 -9.60
C LEU A 168 31.99 -7.28 -9.59
N GLU A 169 32.55 -8.22 -10.36
CA GLU A 169 33.99 -8.36 -10.58
C GLU A 169 34.52 -7.27 -11.53
N GLU A 170 33.77 -6.97 -12.60
CA GLU A 170 34.12 -5.92 -13.56
C GLU A 170 33.97 -4.50 -12.97
N PHE A 171 32.97 -4.31 -12.13
CA PHE A 171 32.72 -3.05 -11.43
C PHE A 171 32.91 -3.26 -9.91
N PRO A 172 34.17 -3.27 -9.41
CA PRO A 172 34.46 -3.59 -8.03
C PRO A 172 34.14 -2.45 -7.04
N GLU A 173 33.87 -1.25 -7.54
CA GLU A 173 33.54 -0.05 -6.78
C GLU A 173 32.07 -0.07 -6.33
N THR A 174 31.82 0.39 -5.11
CA THR A 174 30.45 0.53 -4.57
C THR A 174 29.61 1.50 -5.39
N PHE A 175 28.38 1.10 -5.75
CA PHE A 175 27.42 2.02 -6.35
C PHE A 175 26.81 2.96 -5.30
N GLU A 176 26.69 4.23 -5.65
CA GLU A 176 26.25 5.27 -4.71
C GLU A 176 24.73 5.49 -4.78
N LYS A 177 24.05 5.16 -5.88
CA LYS A 177 22.62 5.42 -6.10
C LYS A 177 21.92 4.32 -6.88
N GLU A 178 20.58 4.33 -6.89
CA GLU A 178 19.82 3.41 -7.74
C GLU A 178 19.96 3.77 -9.22
N SER A 179 19.80 2.77 -10.10
CA SER A 179 19.75 3.02 -11.54
C SER A 179 18.47 3.77 -11.91
N PHE A 180 18.61 4.87 -12.64
CA PHE A 180 17.48 5.62 -13.18
C PHE A 180 16.66 4.79 -14.17
N GLY A 181 17.31 4.00 -15.03
CA GLY A 181 16.62 3.14 -15.99
C GLY A 181 16.08 1.88 -15.34
N PHE A 182 16.88 1.23 -14.49
CA PHE A 182 16.66 -0.16 -14.07
C PHE A 182 16.34 -0.32 -12.58
N GLY A 183 16.31 0.76 -11.81
CA GLY A 183 15.92 0.78 -10.41
C GLY A 183 16.99 0.29 -9.43
N ASN A 184 16.54 -0.07 -8.24
CA ASN A 184 17.42 -0.45 -7.13
C ASN A 184 17.78 -1.95 -7.19
N PRO A 185 19.08 -2.31 -7.30
CA PRO A 185 19.53 -3.70 -7.35
C PRO A 185 19.17 -4.50 -6.09
N VAL A 186 19.16 -3.87 -4.92
CA VAL A 186 18.77 -4.52 -3.66
C VAL A 186 17.28 -4.84 -3.67
N THR A 187 16.44 -3.98 -4.26
CA THR A 187 15.00 -4.25 -4.39
C THR A 187 14.76 -5.48 -5.27
N HIS A 188 15.47 -5.60 -6.41
CA HIS A 188 15.38 -6.78 -7.27
C HIS A 188 15.77 -8.07 -6.54
N ALA A 189 16.82 -8.02 -5.72
CA ALA A 189 17.22 -9.18 -4.90
C ALA A 189 16.15 -9.55 -3.86
N VAL A 190 15.55 -8.57 -3.20
CA VAL A 190 14.43 -8.80 -2.27
C VAL A 190 13.25 -9.41 -2.99
N GLU A 191 12.88 -8.89 -4.17
CA GLU A 191 11.73 -9.37 -4.94
C GLU A 191 11.84 -10.86 -5.28
N ARG A 192 13.07 -11.33 -5.54
CA ARG A 192 13.38 -12.73 -5.82
C ARG A 192 13.33 -13.63 -4.59
N GLY A 193 13.55 -13.08 -3.39
CA GLY A 193 13.60 -13.85 -2.15
C GLY A 193 14.84 -14.75 -1.99
N ASP A 194 15.84 -14.62 -2.86
CA ASP A 194 17.09 -15.40 -2.79
C ASP A 194 18.07 -14.72 -1.83
N MET A 195 18.26 -15.34 -0.66
CA MET A 195 19.14 -14.82 0.39
C MET A 195 20.62 -14.81 0.01
N SER A 196 21.08 -15.76 -0.79
CA SER A 196 22.47 -15.81 -1.24
C SER A 196 22.73 -14.66 -2.21
N TYR A 197 21.81 -14.47 -3.15
CA TYR A 197 21.83 -13.36 -4.09
C TYR A 197 21.79 -12.00 -3.39
N PHE A 198 20.87 -11.84 -2.44
CA PHE A 198 20.75 -10.65 -1.62
C PHE A 198 22.02 -10.34 -0.85
N LYS A 199 22.64 -11.34 -0.20
CA LYS A 199 23.90 -11.16 0.52
C LYS A 199 25.03 -10.71 -0.39
N LEU A 200 25.13 -11.22 -1.62
CA LEU A 200 26.16 -10.79 -2.57
C LEU A 200 26.05 -9.28 -2.87
N ILE A 201 24.85 -8.78 -3.15
CA ILE A 201 24.64 -7.34 -3.41
C ILE A 201 24.91 -6.52 -2.13
N LEU A 202 24.51 -7.03 -0.97
CA LEU A 202 24.75 -6.39 0.32
C LEU A 202 26.25 -6.35 0.66
N ASP A 203 26.99 -7.42 0.45
CA ASP A 203 28.42 -7.45 0.73
C ASP A 203 29.17 -6.51 -0.22
N HIS A 204 28.73 -6.42 -1.47
CA HIS A 204 29.26 -5.46 -2.43
C HIS A 204 28.96 -4.02 -2.02
N LEU A 205 27.70 -3.66 -1.74
CA LEU A 205 27.31 -2.28 -1.37
C LEU A 205 27.98 -1.80 -0.06
N TRP A 206 28.34 -2.72 0.85
CA TRP A 206 28.99 -2.38 2.13
C TRP A 206 30.53 -2.53 2.11
N LYS A 207 31.13 -2.95 1.01
CA LYS A 207 32.57 -3.25 0.89
C LYS A 207 33.48 -2.07 1.25
N ASP A 208 33.09 -0.85 0.87
CA ASP A 208 33.93 0.36 1.00
C ASP A 208 33.51 1.33 2.12
N LEU A 209 32.51 0.97 2.93
CA LEU A 209 31.97 1.84 3.98
C LEU A 209 32.97 2.22 5.07
N GLY A 210 34.05 1.46 5.22
CA GLY A 210 35.15 1.77 6.14
C GLY A 210 36.29 2.60 5.53
N ARG A 211 36.27 2.88 4.21
CA ARG A 211 37.39 3.48 3.47
C ARG A 211 37.09 4.85 2.88
N ASN A 212 35.82 5.29 2.87
CA ASN A 212 35.43 6.48 2.13
C ASN A 212 35.83 7.79 2.81
N SER A 213 36.77 8.49 2.20
CA SER A 213 37.31 9.82 2.53
C SER A 213 36.34 10.99 2.22
N ARG A 214 35.14 10.71 1.70
CA ARG A 214 34.09 11.70 1.37
C ARG A 214 33.09 11.99 2.51
N GLY A 215 33.25 11.37 3.68
CA GLY A 215 32.44 11.66 4.88
C GLY A 215 31.09 10.95 4.96
N TYR A 216 30.70 10.14 3.97
CA TYR A 216 29.53 9.26 4.07
C TYR A 216 29.92 7.92 4.70
N LEU A 217 29.50 7.71 5.96
CA LEU A 217 29.69 6.47 6.71
C LEU A 217 28.63 5.39 6.37
N SER A 218 27.72 5.64 5.41
CA SER A 218 26.55 4.79 5.10
C SER A 218 26.06 5.00 3.66
N PRO A 219 25.42 4.00 3.02
CA PRO A 219 24.80 4.19 1.69
C PRO A 219 23.71 5.27 1.76
N PRO A 220 23.20 5.80 0.64
CA PRO A 220 22.03 6.67 0.66
C PRO A 220 20.77 5.96 1.17
N GLU A 221 19.89 6.72 1.82
CA GLU A 221 18.72 6.17 2.51
C GLU A 221 17.77 5.47 1.53
N GLU A 222 17.68 6.00 0.32
CA GLU A 222 16.86 5.51 -0.79
C GLU A 222 17.23 4.08 -1.19
N LEU A 223 18.53 3.74 -1.13
CA LEU A 223 19.01 2.39 -1.45
C LEU A 223 18.50 1.33 -0.48
N LEU A 224 18.17 1.72 0.76
CA LEU A 224 17.65 0.82 1.78
C LEU A 224 16.13 0.94 1.96
N SER A 225 15.54 2.11 1.69
CA SER A 225 14.13 2.31 2.01
C SER A 225 13.16 1.55 1.12
N GLU A 226 13.45 1.48 -0.19
CA GLU A 226 12.63 0.75 -1.15
C GLU A 226 12.70 -0.78 -0.97
N PRO A 227 13.88 -1.39 -0.74
CA PRO A 227 13.95 -2.81 -0.41
C PRO A 227 13.19 -3.17 0.87
N ILE A 228 13.25 -2.32 1.91
CA ILE A 228 12.54 -2.57 3.18
C ILE A 228 11.04 -2.62 2.96
N ILE A 229 10.45 -1.62 2.30
CA ILE A 229 9.00 -1.62 2.04
C ILE A 229 8.59 -2.79 1.14
N THR A 230 9.44 -3.18 0.18
CA THR A 230 9.19 -4.33 -0.70
C THR A 230 9.18 -5.64 0.10
N ALA A 231 10.15 -5.85 0.98
CA ALA A 231 10.18 -7.01 1.88
C ALA A 231 8.95 -7.06 2.81
N ILE A 232 8.53 -5.90 3.34
CA ILE A 232 7.31 -5.79 4.16
C ILE A 232 6.08 -6.19 3.34
N ARG A 233 5.94 -5.68 2.10
CA ARG A 233 4.82 -5.99 1.20
C ARG A 233 4.72 -7.48 0.88
N GLN A 234 5.87 -8.14 0.69
CA GLN A 234 5.94 -9.58 0.47
C GLN A 234 5.72 -10.41 1.74
N GLY A 235 5.70 -9.80 2.92
CA GLY A 235 5.61 -10.50 4.19
C GLY A 235 6.87 -11.28 4.58
N ASN A 236 8.02 -10.99 3.96
CA ASN A 236 9.28 -11.68 4.24
C ASN A 236 9.93 -11.10 5.51
N THR A 237 9.47 -11.59 6.67
CA THR A 237 9.92 -11.10 7.97
C THR A 237 11.43 -11.20 8.19
N HIS A 238 12.07 -12.27 7.70
CA HIS A 238 13.51 -12.46 7.83
C HIS A 238 14.29 -11.39 7.06
N MET A 239 13.92 -11.16 5.80
CA MET A 239 14.52 -10.13 4.96
C MET A 239 14.29 -8.72 5.53
N THR A 240 13.05 -8.44 5.98
CA THR A 240 12.72 -7.17 6.64
C THR A 240 13.60 -6.94 7.87
N ARG A 241 13.76 -7.94 8.73
CA ARG A 241 14.60 -7.85 9.93
C ARG A 241 16.06 -7.55 9.59
N LEU A 242 16.61 -8.22 8.58
CA LEU A 242 18.00 -8.01 8.15
C LEU A 242 18.20 -6.59 7.61
N LEU A 243 17.34 -6.16 6.68
CA LEU A 243 17.40 -4.81 6.11
C LEU A 243 17.21 -3.71 7.15
N MET A 244 16.25 -3.88 8.07
CA MET A 244 16.02 -2.93 9.15
C MET A 244 17.20 -2.86 10.11
N THR A 245 17.85 -3.99 10.41
CA THR A 245 19.06 -4.03 11.23
C THR A 245 20.18 -3.22 10.57
N GLN A 246 20.37 -3.36 9.25
CA GLN A 246 21.35 -2.57 8.52
C GLN A 246 20.99 -1.07 8.50
N TYR A 247 19.71 -0.76 8.25
CA TYR A 247 19.21 0.61 8.30
C TYR A 247 19.47 1.27 9.66
N GLN A 248 19.26 0.57 10.77
CA GLN A 248 19.52 1.10 12.11
C GLN A 248 21.01 1.32 12.41
N LYS A 249 21.91 0.55 11.81
CA LYS A 249 23.36 0.79 11.89
C LYS A 249 23.75 2.06 11.15
N SER A 250 23.11 2.31 10.00
CA SER A 250 23.42 3.43 9.12
C SER A 250 22.75 4.74 9.54
N TYR A 251 21.52 4.71 10.04
CA TYR A 251 20.74 5.91 10.36
C TYR A 251 20.25 5.93 11.79
N LYS A 252 20.44 7.08 12.45
CA LYS A 252 20.02 7.31 13.83
C LYS A 252 18.51 7.47 14.01
N SER A 253 17.80 7.89 12.96
CA SER A 253 16.35 8.12 13.02
C SER A 253 15.71 8.04 11.64
N ILE A 254 14.47 7.58 11.58
CA ILE A 254 13.69 7.47 10.36
C ILE A 254 12.73 8.68 10.18
N PRO A 255 12.57 9.21 8.95
CA PRO A 255 11.55 10.21 8.63
C PRO A 255 10.12 9.70 8.84
N LYS A 256 9.22 10.60 9.27
CA LYS A 256 7.85 10.23 9.67
C LYS A 256 7.00 9.66 8.55
N CYS A 257 7.10 10.21 7.34
CA CYS A 257 6.36 9.73 6.18
C CYS A 257 6.70 8.26 5.89
N ARG A 258 8.00 7.95 5.84
CA ARG A 258 8.53 6.60 5.61
C ARG A 258 8.15 5.64 6.72
N TYR A 259 8.35 6.04 7.98
CA TYR A 259 7.92 5.27 9.15
C TYR A 259 6.44 4.91 9.09
N SER A 260 5.58 5.89 8.79
CA SER A 260 4.13 5.69 8.76
C SER A 260 3.71 4.79 7.59
N HIS A 261 4.41 4.90 6.45
CA HIS A 261 4.19 4.02 5.30
C HIS A 261 4.58 2.57 5.62
N TRP A 262 5.74 2.34 6.24
CA TRP A 262 6.17 1.00 6.65
C TRP A 262 5.21 0.40 7.68
N LEU A 263 4.84 1.17 8.71
CA LEU A 263 3.94 0.68 9.76
C LEU A 263 2.56 0.34 9.18
N SER A 264 1.95 1.24 8.41
CA SER A 264 0.65 0.99 7.78
C SER A 264 0.66 -0.22 6.85
N THR A 265 1.74 -0.43 6.10
CA THR A 265 1.88 -1.60 5.22
C THR A 265 2.04 -2.90 6.01
N SER A 266 2.84 -2.90 7.09
CA SER A 266 2.98 -4.08 7.96
C SER A 266 1.66 -4.48 8.63
N VAL A 267 0.85 -3.49 9.02
CA VAL A 267 -0.48 -3.70 9.60
C VAL A 267 -1.48 -4.18 8.54
N ALA A 268 -1.41 -3.67 7.32
CA ALA A 268 -2.25 -4.14 6.21
C ALA A 268 -1.97 -5.62 5.87
N ASN A 269 -0.72 -6.06 6.05
CA ASN A 269 -0.28 -7.45 5.91
C ASN A 269 -0.48 -8.30 7.18
N ASP A 270 -1.02 -7.72 8.25
CA ASP A 270 -1.23 -8.35 9.56
C ASP A 270 0.04 -9.01 10.16
N ASN A 271 1.22 -8.46 9.84
CA ASN A 271 2.49 -8.98 10.32
C ASN A 271 2.91 -8.27 11.62
N VAL A 272 2.53 -8.86 12.75
CA VAL A 272 2.77 -8.32 14.09
C VAL A 272 4.26 -8.18 14.40
N GLU A 273 5.09 -9.15 14.00
CA GLU A 273 6.53 -9.12 14.26
C GLU A 273 7.19 -7.92 13.58
N VAL A 274 6.89 -7.70 12.30
CA VAL A 274 7.39 -6.55 11.54
C VAL A 274 6.85 -5.23 12.13
N ALA A 275 5.58 -5.19 12.52
CA ALA A 275 5.01 -4.01 13.17
C ALA A 275 5.77 -3.67 14.47
N ARG A 276 6.12 -4.67 15.29
CA ARG A 276 6.94 -4.48 16.51
C ARG A 276 8.35 -3.98 16.18
N LEU A 277 8.99 -4.51 15.14
CA LEU A 277 10.30 -4.02 14.67
C LEU A 277 10.24 -2.54 14.28
N ILE A 278 9.21 -2.14 13.54
CA ILE A 278 9.03 -0.74 13.12
C ILE A 278 8.73 0.13 14.34
N LEU A 279 7.86 -0.31 15.25
CA LEU A 279 7.54 0.40 16.49
C LEU A 279 8.75 0.59 17.41
N ALA A 280 9.81 -0.19 17.28
CA ALA A 280 11.07 -0.01 18.02
C ALA A 280 11.99 1.07 17.41
N LEU A 281 11.71 1.55 16.19
CA LEU A 281 12.53 2.57 15.53
C LEU A 281 12.41 3.95 16.20
N LYS A 282 13.51 4.69 16.19
CA LYS A 282 13.55 6.08 16.66
C LYS A 282 12.97 7.02 15.60
N VAL A 283 11.90 7.72 15.96
CA VAL A 283 11.21 8.70 15.11
C VAL A 283 11.17 10.03 15.87
N LYS A 284 11.50 11.14 15.21
CA LYS A 284 11.55 12.47 15.85
C LYS A 284 10.18 13.14 16.02
N SER A 285 9.08 12.50 15.64
CA SER A 285 7.74 13.13 15.60
C SER A 285 6.62 12.19 16.02
N GLU A 286 5.61 12.79 16.64
CA GLU A 286 4.34 12.17 17.07
C GLU A 286 3.19 12.64 16.15
N PRO A 287 2.06 11.89 16.05
CA PRO A 287 1.80 10.61 16.71
C PRO A 287 2.53 9.46 16.02
N ARG A 288 3.11 8.54 16.78
CA ARG A 288 3.76 7.34 16.21
C ARG A 288 2.78 6.47 15.43
N VAL A 289 1.65 6.13 16.01
CA VAL A 289 0.59 5.36 15.34
C VAL A 289 -0.50 6.29 14.83
N ALA A 290 -0.77 6.25 13.52
CA ALA A 290 -1.88 6.99 12.92
C ALA A 290 -3.22 6.27 13.19
N LEU A 291 -4.31 7.03 13.32
CA LEU A 291 -5.64 6.47 13.57
C LEU A 291 -6.08 5.53 12.45
N ASP A 292 -5.78 5.88 11.19
CA ASP A 292 -6.15 5.06 10.03
C ASP A 292 -5.43 3.71 10.04
N THR A 293 -4.15 3.68 10.44
CA THR A 293 -3.40 2.44 10.66
C THR A 293 -4.08 1.58 11.73
N PHE A 294 -4.46 2.19 12.85
CA PHE A 294 -5.17 1.48 13.92
C PHE A 294 -6.53 0.95 13.48
N ARG A 295 -7.30 1.74 12.71
CA ARG A 295 -8.58 1.30 12.14
C ARG A 295 -8.40 0.08 11.23
N THR A 296 -7.35 0.04 10.43
CA THR A 296 -7.02 -1.14 9.62
C THR A 296 -6.72 -2.35 10.50
N ALA A 297 -5.96 -2.18 11.59
CA ALA A 297 -5.72 -3.26 12.56
C ALA A 297 -7.01 -3.80 13.19
N CYS A 298 -7.96 -2.93 13.57
CA CYS A 298 -9.24 -3.37 14.11
C CYS A 298 -10.01 -4.25 13.11
N ARG A 299 -10.00 -3.90 11.81
CA ARG A 299 -10.66 -4.69 10.77
C ARG A 299 -9.98 -6.04 10.49
N LYS A 300 -8.68 -6.15 10.76
CA LYS A 300 -7.92 -7.39 10.64
C LYS A 300 -8.20 -8.35 11.80
N ASP A 301 -8.81 -7.85 12.88
CA ASP A 301 -9.25 -8.64 14.02
C ASP A 301 -8.12 -9.40 14.74
N ASN A 302 -6.93 -8.79 14.75
CA ASN A 302 -5.74 -9.36 15.37
C ASN A 302 -5.45 -8.66 16.70
N GLU A 303 -5.79 -9.31 17.82
CA GLU A 303 -5.60 -8.75 19.16
C GLU A 303 -4.13 -8.44 19.49
N GLU A 304 -3.18 -9.26 19.02
CA GLU A 304 -1.76 -9.01 19.26
C GLU A 304 -1.27 -7.76 18.55
N MET A 305 -1.77 -7.51 17.34
CA MET A 305 -1.51 -6.27 16.59
C MET A 305 -2.04 -5.06 17.36
N ILE A 306 -3.24 -5.16 17.94
CA ILE A 306 -3.85 -4.09 18.74
C ILE A 306 -3.00 -3.80 19.98
N ARG A 307 -2.58 -4.84 20.71
CA ARG A 307 -1.67 -4.70 21.86
C ARG A 307 -0.30 -4.11 21.45
N ALA A 308 0.16 -4.37 20.23
CA ALA A 308 1.37 -3.75 19.70
C ALA A 308 1.18 -2.25 19.41
N LEU A 309 0.01 -1.82 18.91
CA LEU A 309 -0.22 -0.45 18.46
C LEU A 309 -0.70 0.52 19.57
N VAL A 310 -1.33 0.02 20.62
CA VAL A 310 -1.88 0.83 21.73
C VAL A 310 -0.95 0.80 22.95
N GLY A 311 -0.82 1.92 23.64
CA GLY A 311 -0.08 2.03 24.90
C GLY A 311 0.82 3.27 24.99
N THR A 312 1.64 3.33 26.04
CA THR A 312 2.55 4.44 26.32
C THR A 312 3.53 4.68 25.16
N GLY A 313 3.61 5.92 24.68
CA GLY A 313 4.45 6.28 23.54
C GLY A 313 3.98 5.71 22.20
N ARG A 314 2.75 5.21 22.10
CA ARG A 314 2.15 4.72 20.84
C ARG A 314 0.79 5.41 20.62
N LEU A 315 -0.24 4.69 20.18
CA LEU A 315 -1.59 5.21 20.22
C LEU A 315 -2.09 5.23 21.66
N SER A 316 -2.44 6.40 22.17
CA SER A 316 -3.09 6.51 23.48
C SER A 316 -4.51 5.94 23.38
N ALA A 317 -4.82 4.98 24.24
CA ALA A 317 -6.13 4.32 24.34
C ALA A 317 -7.28 5.32 24.61
N ASN A 318 -6.96 6.44 25.26
CA ASN A 318 -7.89 7.51 25.66
C ASN A 318 -7.73 8.80 24.84
N LYS A 319 -7.15 8.73 23.64
CA LYS A 319 -7.11 9.89 22.74
C LYS A 319 -8.42 10.00 21.97
N ALA A 320 -9.07 11.17 22.06
CA ALA A 320 -10.21 11.50 21.23
C ALA A 320 -9.78 12.04 19.86
N PHE A 321 -10.45 11.59 18.81
CA PHE A 321 -10.23 11.98 17.42
C PHE A 321 -11.55 12.41 16.78
N LYS A 322 -11.88 13.71 16.83
CA LYS A 322 -13.17 14.24 16.38
C LYS A 322 -14.37 13.50 17.02
N ASN A 323 -14.96 12.54 16.31
CA ASN A 323 -16.10 11.71 16.72
C ASN A 323 -15.74 10.25 17.08
N GLU A 324 -14.45 9.89 17.06
CA GLU A 324 -13.97 8.52 17.30
C GLU A 324 -12.91 8.47 18.41
N CYS A 325 -12.74 7.31 19.03
CA CYS A 325 -11.59 6.96 19.85
C CYS A 325 -11.18 5.51 19.58
N PRO A 326 -10.01 5.06 20.06
CA PRO A 326 -9.58 3.67 19.86
C PRO A 326 -10.62 2.64 20.28
N LEU A 327 -11.31 2.86 21.40
CA LEU A 327 -12.34 1.94 21.89
C LEU A 327 -13.60 1.92 21.00
N THR A 328 -14.08 3.08 20.51
CA THR A 328 -15.23 3.09 19.59
C THR A 328 -14.88 2.51 18.22
N LEU A 329 -13.63 2.62 17.77
CA LEU A 329 -13.14 1.96 16.56
C LEU A 329 -13.07 0.44 16.72
N ALA A 330 -12.57 -0.05 17.86
CA ALA A 330 -12.54 -1.47 18.19
C ALA A 330 -13.95 -2.07 18.18
N ILE A 331 -14.92 -1.41 18.82
CA ILE A 331 -16.33 -1.83 18.81
C ILE A 331 -16.93 -1.77 17.40
N HIS A 332 -16.53 -0.79 16.60
CA HIS A 332 -17.09 -0.65 15.27
C HIS A 332 -16.60 -1.70 14.27
N TYR A 333 -15.32 -2.07 14.34
CA TYR A 333 -14.64 -2.84 13.29
C TYR A 333 -14.04 -4.18 13.74
N GLY A 334 -13.73 -4.35 15.02
CA GLY A 334 -13.12 -5.56 15.56
C GLY A 334 -14.13 -6.44 16.29
N LYS A 335 -13.68 -7.64 16.71
CA LYS A 335 -14.45 -8.53 17.58
C LYS A 335 -14.14 -8.29 19.05
N ILE A 336 -14.75 -9.10 19.90
CA ILE A 336 -14.68 -8.98 21.36
C ILE A 336 -13.24 -9.02 21.88
N GLU A 337 -12.35 -9.79 21.27
CA GLU A 337 -10.91 -9.87 21.61
C GLU A 337 -10.18 -8.55 21.37
N VAL A 338 -10.49 -7.87 20.26
CA VAL A 338 -9.95 -6.54 19.95
C VAL A 338 -10.46 -5.49 20.95
N ILE A 339 -11.74 -5.56 21.31
CA ILE A 339 -12.33 -4.66 22.33
C ILE A 339 -11.65 -4.89 23.69
N LYS A 340 -11.49 -6.15 24.10
CA LYS A 340 -10.75 -6.54 25.32
C LYS A 340 -9.33 -5.99 25.30
N ALA A 341 -8.59 -6.20 24.21
CA ALA A 341 -7.21 -5.73 24.09
C ALA A 341 -7.07 -4.20 24.24
N VAL A 342 -8.04 -3.41 23.74
CA VAL A 342 -8.04 -1.95 23.92
C VAL A 342 -8.37 -1.54 25.37
N LEU A 343 -9.31 -2.24 26.02
CA LEU A 343 -9.64 -2.01 27.43
C LEU A 343 -8.48 -2.39 28.36
N GLU A 344 -7.83 -3.53 28.12
CA GLU A 344 -6.61 -3.98 28.81
C GLU A 344 -5.45 -2.98 28.65
N ALA A 345 -5.38 -2.28 27.51
CA ALA A 345 -4.42 -1.20 27.30
C ALA A 345 -4.76 0.12 28.03
N GLY A 346 -5.77 0.10 28.91
CA GLY A 346 -6.17 1.20 29.78
C GLY A 346 -7.20 2.16 29.17
N ALA A 347 -7.94 1.74 28.13
CA ALA A 347 -9.05 2.54 27.64
C ALA A 347 -10.14 2.66 28.72
N HIS A 348 -10.63 3.87 28.96
CA HIS A 348 -11.76 4.09 29.84
C HIS A 348 -13.02 3.52 29.17
N PRO A 349 -13.85 2.73 29.88
CA PRO A 349 -15.01 2.04 29.29
C PRO A 349 -16.08 3.02 28.76
N ASP A 350 -16.22 4.20 29.37
CA ASP A 350 -17.09 5.27 28.83
C ASP A 350 -16.46 6.09 27.69
N GLY A 351 -15.25 5.71 27.27
CA GLY A 351 -14.42 6.47 26.35
C GLY A 351 -13.73 7.65 27.05
N PRO A 352 -12.84 8.36 26.34
CA PRO A 352 -12.16 9.50 26.92
C PRO A 352 -13.15 10.60 27.27
N HIS A 353 -12.98 11.20 28.45
CA HIS A 353 -13.72 12.40 28.81
C HIS A 353 -13.34 13.48 27.78
N PRO A 354 -14.28 14.14 27.10
CA PRO A 354 -13.95 15.21 26.17
C PRO A 354 -13.38 16.39 26.96
N GLY A 355 -12.08 16.35 27.21
CA GLY A 355 -11.33 17.45 27.77
C GLY A 355 -11.50 18.65 26.84
N VAL A 356 -12.35 19.58 27.28
CA VAL A 356 -12.43 20.97 26.83
C VAL A 356 -12.74 21.16 25.33
N ARG A 357 -14.04 21.31 25.04
CA ARG A 357 -14.63 22.33 24.17
C ARG A 357 -14.23 22.46 22.68
N LYS A 358 -13.33 21.68 22.09
CA LYS A 358 -12.83 22.03 20.74
C LYS A 358 -13.57 21.49 19.53
N PHE A 359 -14.50 20.55 19.66
CA PHE A 359 -15.32 20.13 18.51
C PHE A 359 -16.76 19.87 18.95
N PRO A 360 -17.70 20.80 18.70
CA PRO A 360 -19.12 20.53 18.84
C PRO A 360 -19.59 19.67 17.65
N SER A 361 -18.93 18.52 17.40
CA SER A 361 -19.55 17.51 16.56
C SER A 361 -20.71 16.95 17.38
N LYS A 362 -21.95 17.21 16.93
CA LYS A 362 -23.20 16.74 17.54
C LYS A 362 -23.36 15.21 17.53
N GLU A 363 -22.27 14.47 17.31
CA GLU A 363 -22.21 13.07 16.87
C GLU A 363 -21.23 12.23 17.71
N TRP A 364 -20.68 12.75 18.81
CA TRP A 364 -19.89 11.90 19.70
C TRP A 364 -20.78 10.81 20.31
N VAL A 365 -20.42 9.55 20.08
CA VAL A 365 -21.12 8.38 20.62
C VAL A 365 -20.18 7.68 21.60
N THR A 366 -20.61 7.49 22.85
CA THR A 366 -19.79 6.74 23.82
C THR A 366 -19.70 5.27 23.41
N PRO A 367 -18.66 4.53 23.83
CA PRO A 367 -18.49 3.11 23.55
C PRO A 367 -19.76 2.28 23.79
N LEU A 368 -20.43 2.49 24.93
CA LEU A 368 -21.65 1.75 25.28
C LEU A 368 -22.81 2.04 24.32
N PHE A 369 -23.04 3.31 23.94
CA PHE A 369 -24.06 3.65 22.93
C PHE A 369 -23.74 3.05 21.56
N LYS A 370 -22.45 2.97 21.19
CA LYS A 370 -22.01 2.37 19.93
C LYS A 370 -22.29 0.86 19.90
N ALA A 371 -21.95 0.14 20.97
CA ALA A 371 -22.24 -1.28 21.12
C ALA A 371 -23.74 -1.58 21.06
N ILE A 372 -24.56 -0.80 21.78
CA ILE A 372 -26.02 -0.91 21.76
C ILE A 372 -26.59 -0.68 20.35
N ALA A 373 -26.08 0.34 19.63
CA ALA A 373 -26.51 0.66 18.28
C ALA A 373 -26.18 -0.45 17.27
N GLN A 374 -25.10 -1.20 17.49
CA GLN A 374 -24.72 -2.35 16.67
C GLN A 374 -25.44 -3.65 17.08
N GLY A 375 -26.13 -3.65 18.23
CA GLY A 375 -26.77 -4.86 18.75
C GLY A 375 -25.77 -5.87 19.34
N ASP A 376 -24.54 -5.45 19.63
CA ASP A 376 -23.47 -6.30 20.11
C ASP A 376 -23.57 -6.48 21.63
N ILE A 377 -24.25 -7.57 22.04
CA ILE A 377 -24.50 -7.86 23.46
C ILE A 377 -23.21 -8.23 24.21
N ASP A 378 -22.24 -8.85 23.54
CA ASP A 378 -20.98 -9.25 24.15
C ASP A 378 -20.13 -8.02 24.46
N ALA A 379 -20.07 -7.05 23.54
CA ALA A 379 -19.44 -5.76 23.78
C ALA A 379 -20.14 -4.99 24.89
N VAL A 380 -21.48 -5.00 24.94
CA VAL A 380 -22.24 -4.37 26.05
C VAL A 380 -21.87 -5.00 27.39
N ASN A 381 -21.92 -6.33 27.49
CA ASN A 381 -21.55 -7.06 28.71
C ASN A 381 -20.12 -6.75 29.16
N LEU A 382 -19.18 -6.79 28.23
CA LEU A 382 -17.77 -6.51 28.51
C LEU A 382 -17.56 -5.07 29.01
N LEU A 383 -18.16 -4.08 28.34
CA LEU A 383 -18.05 -2.68 28.75
C LEU A 383 -18.63 -2.47 30.17
N LEU A 384 -19.77 -3.09 30.48
CA LEU A 384 -20.37 -3.03 31.82
C LEU A 384 -19.50 -3.72 32.87
N GLN A 385 -18.91 -4.88 32.56
CA GLN A 385 -17.95 -5.55 33.44
C GLN A 385 -16.71 -4.70 33.72
N CYS A 386 -16.25 -3.93 32.73
CA CYS A 386 -15.16 -2.97 32.87
C CYS A 386 -15.56 -1.66 33.54
N GLY A 387 -16.83 -1.49 33.94
CA GLY A 387 -17.31 -0.33 34.70
C GLY A 387 -17.91 0.81 33.87
N ALA A 388 -18.38 0.55 32.64
CA ALA A 388 -19.16 1.53 31.88
C ALA A 388 -20.44 1.93 32.66
N ASP A 389 -20.78 3.22 32.66
CA ASP A 389 -21.97 3.70 33.37
C ASP A 389 -23.24 3.44 32.54
N ALA A 390 -23.99 2.41 32.91
CA ALA A 390 -25.26 2.02 32.30
C ALA A 390 -26.36 3.10 32.35
N GLU A 391 -26.20 4.13 33.20
CA GLU A 391 -27.20 5.18 33.41
C GLU A 391 -26.80 6.52 32.80
N LYS A 392 -25.52 6.71 32.48
CA LYS A 392 -25.00 7.98 32.00
C LYS A 392 -25.68 8.37 30.70
N ARG A 393 -26.45 9.45 30.75
CA ARG A 393 -27.10 10.00 29.56
C ARG A 393 -26.06 10.45 28.54
N SER A 394 -26.37 10.26 27.26
CA SER A 394 -25.55 10.79 26.18
C SER A 394 -25.42 12.32 26.31
N GLU A 395 -24.19 12.82 26.22
CA GLU A 395 -23.92 14.26 26.27
C GLU A 395 -24.49 14.99 25.04
N TYR A 396 -24.65 14.28 23.92
CA TYR A 396 -25.16 14.79 22.65
C TYR A 396 -26.32 13.93 22.14
N LYS A 397 -26.97 14.40 21.07
CA LYS A 397 -27.94 13.59 20.33
C LYS A 397 -27.23 12.35 19.77
N ILE A 398 -27.91 11.22 19.78
CA ILE A 398 -27.34 9.97 19.28
C ILE A 398 -27.72 9.86 17.80
N VAL A 399 -26.73 9.75 16.92
CA VAL A 399 -26.93 9.55 15.49
C VAL A 399 -26.60 8.10 15.16
N CYS A 400 -27.57 7.38 14.59
CA CYS A 400 -27.38 6.02 14.13
C CYS A 400 -28.14 5.78 12.83
N SER A 401 -28.02 4.58 12.26
CA SER A 401 -28.72 4.20 11.01
C SER A 401 -30.24 4.29 11.10
N ARG A 402 -30.81 4.30 12.31
CA ARG A 402 -32.27 4.42 12.58
C ARG A 402 -32.73 5.86 12.82
N GLY A 403 -31.84 6.85 12.67
CA GLY A 403 -32.15 8.27 12.75
C GLY A 403 -31.44 9.00 13.89
N ILE A 404 -31.95 10.18 14.22
CA ILE A 404 -31.38 11.05 15.27
C ILE A 404 -32.24 10.94 16.52
N HIS A 405 -31.66 10.44 17.60
CA HIS A 405 -32.32 10.32 18.90
C HIS A 405 -31.91 11.49 19.82
N PRO A 406 -32.81 11.95 20.72
CA PRO A 406 -32.46 12.94 21.74
C PRO A 406 -31.41 12.40 22.72
N ARG A 407 -31.04 13.19 23.72
CA ARG A 407 -30.18 12.70 24.80
C ARG A 407 -30.91 11.63 25.59
N LEU A 408 -30.42 10.40 25.55
CA LEU A 408 -31.05 9.24 26.19
C LEU A 408 -30.06 8.59 27.16
N SER A 409 -30.57 7.82 28.12
CA SER A 409 -29.75 6.85 28.84
C SER A 409 -29.58 5.59 27.97
N PRO A 410 -28.53 4.78 28.20
CA PRO A 410 -28.32 3.52 27.50
C PRO A 410 -29.55 2.61 27.52
N LEU A 411 -30.21 2.50 28.69
CA LEU A 411 -31.42 1.70 28.88
C LEU A 411 -32.57 2.13 27.96
N ILE A 412 -32.89 3.44 27.94
CA ILE A 412 -33.98 3.97 27.09
C ILE A 412 -33.60 3.89 25.61
N TYR A 413 -32.32 4.02 25.29
CA TYR A 413 -31.85 3.86 23.92
C TYR A 413 -32.03 2.42 23.43
N ALA A 414 -31.66 1.40 24.22
CA ALA A 414 -31.90 -0.01 23.90
C ALA A 414 -33.40 -0.30 23.71
N LEU A 415 -34.26 0.29 24.54
CA LEU A 415 -35.71 0.20 24.39
C LEU A 415 -36.21 0.78 23.06
N LYS A 416 -35.76 1.99 22.69
CA LYS A 416 -36.10 2.62 21.39
C LYS A 416 -35.60 1.82 20.19
N LEU A 417 -34.49 1.11 20.33
CA LEU A 417 -33.96 0.23 19.28
C LEU A 417 -34.69 -1.11 19.17
N GLY A 418 -35.60 -1.44 20.11
CA GLY A 418 -36.30 -2.71 20.14
C GLY A 418 -35.47 -3.88 20.67
N SER A 419 -34.33 -3.61 21.33
CA SER A 419 -33.36 -4.65 21.71
C SER A 419 -33.63 -5.21 23.11
N ARG A 420 -34.55 -6.17 23.24
CA ARG A 420 -34.94 -6.77 24.53
C ARG A 420 -33.77 -7.33 25.33
N ASN A 421 -32.93 -8.17 24.71
CA ASN A 421 -31.79 -8.79 25.40
C ASN A 421 -30.81 -7.76 25.98
N ILE A 422 -30.52 -6.69 25.22
CA ILE A 422 -29.63 -5.61 25.67
C ILE A 422 -30.30 -4.77 26.76
N TYR A 423 -31.62 -4.54 26.65
CA TYR A 423 -32.39 -3.87 27.70
C TYR A 423 -32.33 -4.65 29.01
N ASP A 424 -32.53 -5.96 28.97
CA ASP A 424 -32.52 -6.81 30.17
C ASP A 424 -31.13 -6.79 30.84
N VAL A 425 -30.04 -6.85 30.06
CA VAL A 425 -28.67 -6.71 30.57
C VAL A 425 -28.45 -5.34 31.25
N LEU A 426 -28.87 -4.25 30.62
CA LEU A 426 -28.74 -2.90 31.18
C LEU A 426 -29.62 -2.70 32.42
N ARG A 427 -30.81 -3.32 32.43
CA ARG A 427 -31.75 -3.33 33.56
C ARG A 427 -31.12 -4.03 34.76
N GLU A 428 -30.55 -5.21 34.57
CA GLU A 428 -29.83 -5.93 35.62
C GLU A 428 -28.64 -5.14 36.17
N ALA A 429 -27.84 -4.53 35.28
CA ALA A 429 -26.72 -3.68 35.69
C ALA A 429 -27.20 -2.49 36.53
N LYS A 430 -28.33 -1.87 36.14
CA LYS A 430 -28.95 -0.76 36.88
C LYS A 430 -29.50 -1.21 38.25
N MET A 431 -30.17 -2.35 38.31
CA MET A 431 -30.67 -2.93 39.57
C MET A 431 -29.54 -3.23 40.54
N LYS A 432 -28.44 -3.82 40.05
CA LYS A 432 -27.24 -4.10 40.86
C LYS A 432 -26.61 -2.82 41.43
N LYS A 433 -26.61 -1.73 40.67
CA LYS A 433 -26.04 -0.45 41.09
C LYS A 433 -26.91 0.29 42.12
N ASN A 434 -28.23 0.31 41.92
CA ASN A 434 -29.10 1.19 42.70
C ASN A 434 -30.00 0.48 43.73
N GLY A 435 -30.08 -0.86 43.70
CA GLY A 435 -30.81 -1.67 44.68
C GLY A 435 -32.34 -1.59 44.61
N HIS A 436 -32.91 -0.96 43.58
CA HIS A 436 -34.36 -0.88 43.37
C HIS A 436 -34.78 -1.57 42.08
N ASP A 437 -36.02 -2.06 42.07
CA ASP A 437 -36.62 -2.68 40.89
C ASP A 437 -36.76 -1.66 39.75
N VAL A 438 -36.53 -2.13 38.53
CA VAL A 438 -36.58 -1.34 37.30
C VAL A 438 -37.59 -2.02 36.40
N GLU A 439 -38.43 -1.25 35.72
CA GLU A 439 -39.46 -1.78 34.81
C GLU A 439 -38.90 -2.83 33.84
N THR A 440 -39.66 -3.90 33.65
CA THR A 440 -39.40 -4.92 32.62
C THR A 440 -39.48 -4.31 31.23
N TYR A 441 -38.93 -4.99 30.23
CA TYR A 441 -38.98 -4.52 28.84
C TYR A 441 -40.42 -4.25 28.35
N GLU A 442 -41.37 -5.11 28.70
CA GLU A 442 -42.77 -4.98 28.25
C GLU A 442 -43.49 -3.82 28.95
N GLU A 443 -43.28 -3.64 30.26
CA GLU A 443 -43.83 -2.49 31.01
C GLU A 443 -43.27 -1.17 30.45
N ALA A 444 -41.96 -1.09 30.28
CA ALA A 444 -41.31 0.11 29.76
C ALA A 444 -41.74 0.40 28.32
N ARG A 445 -41.92 -0.63 27.49
CA ARG A 445 -42.41 -0.50 26.11
C ARG A 445 -43.87 -0.04 26.06
N ALA A 446 -44.73 -0.58 26.93
CA ALA A 446 -46.12 -0.17 27.04
C ALA A 446 -46.25 1.31 27.46
N ASN A 447 -45.37 1.79 28.35
CA ASN A 447 -45.31 3.19 28.77
C ASN A 447 -44.75 4.14 27.69
N LEU A 448 -43.94 3.63 26.74
CA LEU A 448 -43.29 4.44 25.71
C LEU A 448 -44.14 4.65 24.45
N ILE A 449 -45.07 3.72 24.18
CA ILE A 449 -46.08 3.88 23.13
C ILE A 449 -47.14 4.82 23.71
N PRO A 450 -47.27 6.09 23.26
CA PRO A 450 -48.37 6.92 23.73
C PRO A 450 -49.66 6.17 23.40
N ALA A 451 -50.61 6.17 24.34
CA ALA A 451 -51.96 5.66 24.14
C ALA A 451 -52.52 6.20 22.81
N GLN A 452 -52.37 5.45 21.72
CA GLN A 452 -52.90 5.78 20.40
C GLN A 452 -54.39 5.39 20.26
N ASN A 453 -55.06 5.12 21.38
CA ASN A 453 -56.49 4.86 21.43
C ASN A 453 -57.10 5.70 22.55
N LYS A 454 -57.34 6.99 22.29
CA LYS A 454 -58.46 7.74 22.85
C LYS A 454 -58.96 8.76 21.84
#